data_AF-A0A1E5WKC8-F1
#
_entry.id   AF-A0A1E5WKC8-F1
#
_cell.length_a   1.000
_cell.length_b   1.000
_cell.length_c   1.000
_cell.angle_alpha   90.00
_cell.angle_beta   90.00
_cell.angle_gamma   90.00
#
_symmetry.space_group_name_H-M   'P 1'
#
loop_
_entity.id
_entity.type
_entity.pdbx_description
1 polymer ?
#
loop_
_entity_poly.entity_id
_entity_poly.type
_entity_poly.pdbx_seq_one_letter_code
_entity_poly.pdbx_strand_id
1 'polypeptide(L)'
;MRHKKQPRHGKPSSSSRRSGSGGTSAVMTDNGFKRGEDGGGPSTCDGHFHSDGQLIVALSMRWFEHGHRCHKTIHITSKHNGRTVKAQIVDECDSSRGCRNNIVDSSPAVWKALGLDTDIGEVPVTWSDA
;
A
#
# COMPACT_ATOMS: atom_id res chain seq x y z
N MET A 1 -20.39 -62.30 -8.88
CA MET A 1 -20.25 -60.99 -8.20
C MET A 1 -18.78 -60.74 -7.93
N ARG A 2 -18.13 -59.85 -8.69
CA ARG A 2 -16.77 -59.40 -8.39
C ARG A 2 -16.76 -57.88 -8.54
N HIS A 3 -16.76 -57.21 -7.40
CA HIS A 3 -16.80 -55.76 -7.28
C HIS A 3 -15.51 -55.14 -7.81
N LYS A 4 -15.64 -54.27 -8.80
CA LYS A 4 -14.55 -53.46 -9.35
C LYS A 4 -14.29 -52.30 -8.38
N LYS A 5 -13.20 -52.34 -7.61
CA LYS A 5 -12.74 -51.22 -6.77
C LYS A 5 -12.35 -50.06 -7.69
N GLN A 6 -13.03 -48.91 -7.55
CA GLN A 6 -12.58 -47.64 -8.11
C GLN A 6 -11.44 -47.07 -7.23
N PRO A 7 -10.33 -46.58 -7.82
CA PRO A 7 -9.30 -45.86 -7.08
C PRO A 7 -9.81 -44.47 -6.68
N ARG A 8 -9.49 -44.07 -5.45
CA ARG A 8 -9.88 -42.79 -4.87
C ARG A 8 -9.19 -41.64 -5.61
N HIS A 9 -9.98 -40.73 -6.17
CA HIS A 9 -9.46 -39.45 -6.68
C HIS A 9 -8.89 -38.64 -5.52
N GLY A 10 -7.62 -38.26 -5.67
CA GLY A 10 -6.85 -37.52 -4.68
C GLY A 10 -7.43 -36.13 -4.40
N LYS A 11 -7.24 -35.69 -3.15
CA LYS A 11 -7.46 -34.30 -2.73
C LYS A 11 -6.63 -33.35 -3.61
N PRO A 12 -7.14 -32.18 -4.03
CA PRO A 12 -6.30 -31.17 -4.64
C PRO A 12 -5.33 -30.65 -3.58
N SER A 13 -4.04 -30.88 -3.82
CA SER A 13 -2.94 -30.29 -3.08
C SER A 13 -2.77 -28.83 -3.50
N SER A 14 -2.60 -27.97 -2.50
CA SER A 14 -1.85 -26.70 -2.50
C SER A 14 -1.85 -25.87 -3.79
N SER A 15 -2.70 -24.85 -3.84
CA SER A 15 -2.37 -23.64 -4.61
C SER A 15 -1.43 -22.77 -3.76
N SER A 16 -0.14 -23.12 -3.78
CA SER A 16 0.93 -22.21 -3.39
C SER A 16 0.73 -20.91 -4.16
N ARG A 17 0.32 -19.84 -3.47
CA ARG A 17 0.34 -18.49 -4.02
C ARG A 17 1.77 -18.25 -4.48
N ARG A 18 1.96 -18.10 -5.80
CA ARG A 18 3.21 -17.65 -6.39
C ARG A 18 3.67 -16.40 -5.63
N SER A 19 4.67 -16.55 -4.78
CA SER A 19 5.53 -15.46 -4.33
C SER A 19 6.29 -14.99 -5.56
N GLY A 20 5.65 -14.13 -6.36
CA GLY A 20 6.37 -13.33 -7.34
C GLY A 20 7.28 -12.39 -6.56
N SER A 21 8.54 -12.29 -6.98
CA SER A 21 9.55 -11.39 -6.45
C SER A 21 9.26 -9.89 -6.72
N GLY A 22 7.99 -9.50 -6.74
CA GLY A 22 7.53 -8.14 -7.04
C GLY A 22 6.40 -7.78 -6.08
N GLY A 23 6.55 -6.66 -5.37
CA GLY A 23 5.57 -6.20 -4.39
C GLY A 23 4.17 -6.00 -4.96
N THR A 24 3.22 -5.73 -4.06
CA THR A 24 1.83 -5.39 -4.36
C THR A 24 1.78 -4.19 -5.30
N SER A 25 1.12 -4.34 -6.46
CA SER A 25 0.93 -3.20 -7.37
C SER A 25 -0.07 -2.19 -6.82
N ALA A 26 0.28 -0.91 -6.90
CA ALA A 26 -0.53 0.20 -6.42
C ALA A 26 -0.42 1.41 -7.36
N VAL A 27 -1.31 2.38 -7.13
CA VAL A 27 -1.19 3.75 -7.61
C VAL A 27 -0.78 4.61 -6.42
N MET A 28 0.26 5.42 -6.60
CA MET A 28 0.70 6.38 -5.60
C MET A 28 0.17 7.76 -5.95
N THR A 29 -0.37 8.45 -4.95
CA THR A 29 -0.88 9.84 -5.01
C THR A 29 -0.07 10.74 -4.07
N ASP A 30 -0.14 12.05 -4.28
CA ASP A 30 0.43 13.06 -3.38
C ASP A 30 -0.65 13.54 -2.39
N ASN A 31 -0.28 13.63 -1.12
CA ASN A 31 -1.16 14.09 -0.05
C ASN A 31 -0.39 14.89 1.00
N GLY A 32 -0.92 16.07 1.34
CA GLY A 32 -0.43 16.87 2.46
C GLY A 32 -0.96 16.34 3.80
N PHE A 33 -0.08 16.14 4.76
CA PHE A 33 -0.43 15.59 6.08
C PHE A 33 -0.49 16.68 7.17
N LYS A 34 -0.25 17.94 6.82
CA LYS A 34 -0.37 19.04 7.78
C LYS A 34 -1.82 19.46 7.94
N ARG A 35 -2.04 20.23 9.01
CA ARG A 35 -3.34 20.85 9.28
C ARG A 35 -3.73 21.80 8.14
N GLY A 36 -4.92 21.58 7.58
CA GLY A 36 -5.50 22.43 6.54
C GLY A 36 -5.07 22.07 5.12
N GLU A 37 -4.36 20.95 4.94
CA GLU A 37 -4.03 20.39 3.63
C GLU A 37 -5.00 19.27 3.24
N ASP A 38 -4.76 18.63 2.10
CA ASP A 38 -5.68 17.68 1.45
C ASP A 38 -5.98 16.44 2.28
N GLY A 39 -5.08 16.03 3.18
CA GLY A 39 -5.30 14.90 4.10
C GLY A 39 -6.42 15.15 5.12
N GLY A 40 -6.87 16.40 5.24
CA GLY A 40 -8.04 16.77 6.03
C GLY A 40 -7.79 16.69 7.54
N GLY A 41 -8.12 15.54 8.14
CA GLY A 41 -8.06 15.32 9.59
C GLY A 41 -6.68 14.87 10.08
N PRO A 42 -6.49 14.76 11.41
CA PRO A 42 -5.32 14.09 11.97
C PRO A 42 -5.28 12.61 11.56
N SER A 43 -4.08 12.05 11.40
CA SER A 43 -3.87 10.69 10.92
C SER A 43 -4.41 9.63 11.86
N THR A 44 -4.98 8.57 11.30
CA THR A 44 -5.72 7.52 12.01
C THR A 44 -4.87 6.76 13.04
N CYS A 45 -3.56 6.60 12.81
CA CYS A 45 -2.73 5.81 13.72
C CYS A 45 -2.44 6.48 15.06
N ASP A 46 -2.31 7.81 15.10
CA ASP A 46 -1.85 8.53 16.29
C ASP A 46 -2.65 9.80 16.62
N GLY A 47 -3.61 10.18 15.78
CA GLY A 47 -4.42 11.38 15.97
C GLY A 47 -3.63 12.68 15.78
N HIS A 48 -2.51 12.64 15.05
CA HIS A 48 -1.66 13.82 14.82
C HIS A 48 -1.63 14.24 13.35
N PHE A 49 -1.33 15.52 13.14
CA PHE A 49 -0.88 16.01 11.84
C PHE A 49 0.62 15.77 11.71
N HIS A 50 1.07 15.53 10.49
CA HIS A 50 2.47 15.23 10.19
C HIS A 50 3.03 16.21 9.18
N SER A 51 4.34 16.41 9.19
CA SER A 51 5.01 17.27 8.22
C SER A 51 5.18 16.54 6.89
N ASP A 52 4.90 17.23 5.78
CA ASP A 52 5.19 16.75 4.41
C ASP A 52 6.67 16.43 4.14
N GLY A 53 7.57 16.87 5.03
CA GLY A 53 8.99 16.50 4.98
C GLY A 53 9.29 15.09 5.51
N GLN A 54 8.32 14.43 6.15
CA GLN A 54 8.46 13.08 6.68
C GLN A 54 8.15 12.04 5.59
N LEU A 55 8.84 10.89 5.61
CA LEU A 55 8.56 9.80 4.67
C LEU A 55 7.39 8.95 5.18
N ILE A 56 6.17 9.44 4.94
CA ILE A 56 4.93 8.86 5.47
C ILE A 56 3.89 8.63 4.38
N VAL A 57 2.99 7.68 4.65
CA VAL A 57 1.89 7.30 3.77
C VAL A 57 0.59 6.98 4.52
N ALA A 58 -0.53 7.16 3.82
CA ALA A 58 -1.80 6.52 4.08
C ALA A 58 -1.97 5.32 3.14
N LEU A 59 -2.56 4.22 3.63
CA LEU A 59 -2.89 3.07 2.81
C LEU A 59 -4.39 2.93 2.64
N SER A 60 -4.85 2.48 1.46
CA SER A 60 -6.24 2.06 1.29
C SER A 60 -6.68 1.11 2.40
N MET A 61 -7.91 1.25 2.89
CA MET A 61 -8.52 0.46 3.97
C MET A 61 -8.10 -1.03 3.99
N ARG A 62 -8.19 -1.72 2.84
CA ARG A 62 -7.86 -3.15 2.72
C ARG A 62 -6.41 -3.46 3.11
N TRP A 63 -5.50 -2.55 2.83
CA TRP A 63 -4.07 -2.69 3.13
C TRP A 63 -3.73 -2.11 4.50
N PHE A 64 -4.42 -1.05 4.93
CA PHE A 64 -4.29 -0.50 6.28
C PHE A 64 -4.66 -1.52 7.37
N GLU A 65 -5.59 -2.44 7.04
CA GLU A 65 -5.99 -3.56 7.88
C GLU A 65 -6.49 -3.10 9.26
N HIS A 66 -7.42 -2.14 9.31
CA HIS A 66 -7.97 -1.61 10.57
C HIS A 66 -6.86 -1.17 11.57
N GLY A 67 -5.79 -0.58 11.06
CA GLY A 67 -4.66 -0.10 11.87
C GLY A 67 -3.64 -1.17 12.25
N HIS A 68 -3.78 -2.44 11.82
CA HIS A 68 -2.77 -3.47 12.08
C HIS A 68 -1.39 -3.15 11.49
N ARG A 69 -1.31 -2.22 10.53
CA ARG A 69 -0.06 -1.72 9.96
C ARG A 69 0.39 -0.36 10.48
N CYS A 70 -0.29 0.21 11.48
CA CYS A 70 0.11 1.49 12.05
C CYS A 70 1.58 1.49 12.48
N HIS A 71 2.28 2.55 12.08
CA HIS A 71 3.70 2.81 12.34
C HIS A 71 4.67 1.76 11.78
N LYS A 72 4.19 0.75 11.04
CA LYS A 72 5.05 -0.13 10.26
C LYS A 72 5.56 0.59 9.02
N THR A 73 6.65 0.08 8.46
CA THR A 73 7.28 0.64 7.27
C THR A 73 7.03 -0.27 6.08
N ILE A 74 6.87 0.35 4.90
CA ILE A 74 6.82 -0.34 3.62
C ILE A 74 7.94 0.13 2.70
N HIS A 75 8.38 -0.74 1.81
CA HIS A 75 9.15 -0.36 0.63
C HIS A 75 8.18 0.06 -0.47
N ILE A 76 8.41 1.22 -1.08
CA ILE A 76 7.68 1.71 -2.24
C ILE A 76 8.66 1.82 -3.39
N THR A 77 8.39 1.15 -4.50
CA THR A 77 9.24 1.14 -5.69
C THR A 77 8.50 1.75 -6.87
N SER A 78 9.08 2.80 -7.44
CA SER A 78 8.55 3.45 -8.64
C SER A 78 8.69 2.53 -9.85
N LYS A 79 7.60 2.28 -10.58
CA LYS A 79 7.67 1.52 -11.84
C LYS A 79 8.28 2.33 -12.98
N HIS A 80 8.40 3.65 -12.84
CA HIS A 80 8.96 4.52 -13.87
C HIS A 80 10.49 4.46 -13.94
N ASN A 81 11.15 4.52 -12.78
CA ASN A 81 12.60 4.67 -12.70
C ASN A 81 13.28 3.61 -11.81
N GLY A 82 12.51 2.68 -11.21
CA GLY A 82 13.03 1.60 -10.38
C GLY A 82 13.57 2.04 -9.01
N ARG A 83 13.47 3.33 -8.64
CA ARG A 83 13.90 3.81 -7.32
C ARG A 83 12.96 3.28 -6.24
N THR A 84 13.53 3.03 -5.06
CA THR A 84 12.81 2.53 -3.89
C THR A 84 13.03 3.44 -2.69
N VAL A 85 11.97 3.68 -1.91
CA VAL A 85 12.02 4.42 -0.64
C VAL A 85 11.31 3.63 0.46
N LYS A 86 11.77 3.79 1.71
CA LYS A 86 11.06 3.32 2.90
C LYS A 86 10.16 4.44 3.42
N ALA A 87 8.89 4.13 3.67
CA ALA A 87 7.95 5.08 4.25
C ALA A 87 7.10 4.44 5.36
N GLN A 88 6.77 5.22 6.38
CA GLN A 88 5.99 4.77 7.52
C GLN A 88 4.49 4.98 7.28
N ILE A 89 3.68 4.00 7.67
CA ILE A 89 2.22 4.07 7.56
C ILE A 89 1.70 4.83 8.78
N VAL A 90 1.02 5.94 8.53
CA VAL A 90 0.43 6.79 9.58
C VAL A 90 -1.08 6.91 9.48
N ASP A 91 -1.66 6.63 8.32
CA ASP A 91 -3.08 6.91 8.10
C ASP A 91 -3.80 5.87 7.22
N GLU A 92 -5.13 5.93 7.26
CA GLU A 92 -6.03 5.20 6.39
C GLU A 92 -6.53 6.10 5.27
N CYS A 93 -6.37 5.65 4.03
CA CYS A 93 -7.07 6.24 2.89
C CYS A 93 -8.47 5.58 2.79
N ASP A 94 -9.45 6.24 3.41
CA ASP A 94 -10.81 5.73 3.60
C ASP A 94 -11.60 5.65 2.29
N SER A 95 -11.98 4.43 1.90
CA SER A 95 -12.74 4.19 0.66
C SER A 95 -14.17 4.71 0.70
N SER A 96 -14.76 4.88 1.89
CA SER A 96 -16.08 5.51 2.05
C SER A 96 -16.04 7.02 1.76
N ARG A 97 -14.85 7.62 1.78
CA ARG A 97 -14.59 9.02 1.44
C ARG A 97 -14.01 9.21 0.04
N GLY A 98 -14.09 8.16 -0.80
CA GLY A 98 -13.70 8.22 -2.22
C GLY A 98 -12.30 7.66 -2.53
N CYS A 99 -11.57 7.13 -1.54
CA CYS A 99 -10.28 6.50 -1.83
C CYS A 99 -10.43 5.17 -2.58
N ARG A 100 -9.65 4.96 -3.64
CA ARG A 100 -9.63 3.67 -4.36
C ARG A 100 -8.96 2.59 -3.51
N ASN A 101 -9.22 1.32 -3.83
CA ASN A 101 -8.76 0.16 -3.05
C ASN A 101 -7.29 -0.26 -3.30
N ASN A 102 -6.55 0.54 -4.08
CA ASN A 102 -5.19 0.25 -4.53
C ASN A 102 -4.26 1.45 -4.43
N ILE A 103 -4.47 2.31 -3.43
CA ILE A 103 -3.78 3.58 -3.22
C ILE A 103 -2.72 3.47 -2.13
N VAL A 104 -1.56 4.03 -2.44
CA VAL A 104 -0.55 4.46 -1.47
C VAL A 104 -0.55 5.99 -1.53
N ASP A 105 -1.21 6.62 -0.59
CA ASP A 105 -1.32 8.07 -0.57
C ASP A 105 -0.15 8.63 0.23
N SER A 106 0.70 9.43 -0.40
CA SER A 106 2.06 9.66 0.13
C SER A 106 2.41 11.13 0.22
N SER A 107 3.24 11.44 1.20
CA SER A 107 3.74 12.81 1.41
C SER A 107 4.66 13.27 0.27
N PRO A 108 4.77 14.59 0.02
CA PRO A 108 5.70 15.15 -0.96
C PRO A 108 7.16 14.69 -0.80
N ALA A 109 7.61 14.40 0.41
CA ALA A 109 8.94 13.84 0.66
C ALA A 109 9.15 12.45 0.03
N VAL A 110 8.11 11.60 -0.01
CA VAL A 110 8.16 10.28 -0.65
C VAL A 110 8.33 10.42 -2.15
N TRP A 111 7.56 11.31 -2.79
CA TRP A 111 7.69 11.66 -4.20
C TRP A 111 9.10 12.15 -4.54
N LYS A 112 9.61 13.10 -3.75
CA LYS A 112 10.96 13.63 -3.90
C LYS A 112 12.04 12.54 -3.78
N ALA A 113 11.93 11.66 -2.79
CA ALA A 113 12.87 10.55 -2.59
C ALA A 113 12.86 9.55 -3.76
N LEU A 114 11.71 9.34 -4.37
CA LEU A 114 11.57 8.53 -5.58
C LEU A 114 12.01 9.27 -6.86
N GLY A 115 12.35 10.56 -6.78
CA GLY A 115 12.69 11.40 -7.93
C GLY A 115 11.53 11.55 -8.90
N LEU A 116 10.33 11.74 -8.36
CA LEU A 116 9.09 11.95 -9.11
C LEU A 116 8.55 13.36 -8.86
N ASP A 117 7.76 13.84 -9.81
CA ASP A 117 7.11 15.15 -9.76
C ASP A 117 5.66 14.99 -9.30
N THR A 118 5.26 15.73 -8.28
CA THR A 118 3.90 15.72 -7.72
C THR A 118 2.88 16.27 -8.72
N ASP A 119 3.28 17.12 -9.68
CA ASP A 119 2.39 17.69 -10.70
C ASP A 119 1.81 16.62 -11.66
N ILE A 120 2.36 15.39 -11.64
CA ILE A 120 1.83 14.24 -12.38
C ILE A 120 0.51 13.74 -11.76
N GLY A 121 0.32 13.95 -10.45
CA GLY A 121 -0.85 13.54 -9.67
C GLY A 121 -0.86 12.06 -9.30
N GLU A 122 -0.67 11.16 -10.27
CA GLU A 122 -0.74 9.70 -10.04
C GLU A 122 0.37 8.93 -10.75
N VAL A 123 1.03 8.01 -10.04
CA VAL A 123 2.02 7.12 -10.65
C VAL A 123 1.84 5.65 -10.26
N PRO A 124 2.09 4.69 -11.17
CA PRO A 124 2.17 3.29 -10.82
C PRO A 124 3.41 2.95 -9.99
N VAL A 125 3.20 2.25 -8.87
CA VAL A 125 4.25 1.75 -7.98
C VAL A 125 4.04 0.27 -7.64
N THR A 126 5.04 -0.36 -7.03
CA THR A 126 4.86 -1.56 -6.22
C THR A 126 5.22 -1.26 -4.77
N TRP A 127 4.59 -1.96 -3.82
CA TRP A 127 4.98 -1.88 -2.42
C TRP A 127 5.03 -3.24 -1.73
N SER A 128 5.84 -3.35 -0.68
CA SER A 128 5.89 -4.52 0.19
C SER A 128 6.15 -4.08 1.62
N ASP A 129 5.85 -4.95 2.58
CA ASP A 129 6.37 -4.77 3.94
C ASP A 129 7.91 -4.69 3.92
N ALA A 130 8.46 -3.85 4.80
CA ALA A 130 9.90 -3.61 4.92
C ALA A 130 10.59 -4.56 5.91
#